data_AF-A0A843JX21-F1
#
_entry.id   AF-A0A843JX21-F1
#
_cell.length_a   1.000
_cell.length_b   1.000
_cell.length_c   1.000
_cell.angle_alpha   90.00
_cell.angle_beta   90.00
_cell.angle_gamma   90.00
#
_symmetry.space_group_name_H-M   'P 1'
#
loop_
_entity.id
_entity.type
_entity.pdbx_description
1 polymer ?
#
loop_
_entity_poly.entity_id
_entity_poly.type
_entity_poly.pdbx_seq_one_letter_code
_entity_poly.pdbx_strand_id
1 'polypeptide(L)'
;MRVLVDGKEIELAAGACLADALQKAGSNPAKGAIVGMVKGRGEKSRQTNSYWLNTTKGKIRIELLENDLQKIWHEVVEKISGSQVRWASADGIAFGPFSSRISFARDAHEYNRWEVVLGAAGFDADNTQLIFMQRRHSAVYGTPKDGGVFAHVVGGKNTLDRLEIGDRIESIEPIVEWQDLTEKMSTLDLTLPVEEGMEIYTRVQAELIEDAPLGAEFFLALTRDGTFRVDSVSSSYISSDHLLTEHVAYEHREPRLEGVVTVRTTGRGLGRIFIYKHDRTSNPSHSVVARVIKGMDMVKLAKPGQMITFDVTPERIMLLGKFLEDARQEMEQRGIEAEVEGYEGEDAVVVKQEPGATMEILKAKKVRISSLPSSRLISIQLYYDLAPKSLDYFRHVTGLKEKPVGPLPVYFTYENTLLFKPEVEAVSYKELLPENKPTGPVPAGSIGISNQVSKKIGLVGIRLEEDKRYGPSGEKFEATNIIGRVLEPDKLRDVKEGETIYIREER
;
A
#
# COMPACT_ATOMS: atom_id res chain seq x y z
N MET A 1 28.96 -6.04 -12.31
CA MET A 1 28.47 -5.38 -11.10
C MET A 1 27.24 -6.11 -10.59
N ARG A 2 27.10 -6.27 -9.27
CA ARG A 2 25.96 -6.93 -8.63
C ARG A 2 25.02 -5.91 -8.03
N VAL A 3 23.73 -6.06 -8.31
CA VAL A 3 22.66 -5.23 -7.75
C VAL A 3 21.47 -6.09 -7.36
N LEU A 4 20.62 -5.57 -6.48
CA LEU A 4 19.39 -6.25 -6.09
C LEU A 4 18.20 -5.57 -6.76
N VAL A 5 17.35 -6.34 -7.44
CA VAL A 5 16.06 -5.87 -7.97
C VAL A 5 14.96 -6.63 -7.25
N ASP A 6 14.13 -5.92 -6.48
CA ASP A 6 13.07 -6.50 -5.62
C ASP A 6 13.59 -7.63 -4.70
N GLY A 7 14.82 -7.49 -4.22
CA GLY A 7 15.51 -8.48 -3.38
C GLY A 7 16.19 -9.63 -4.13
N LYS A 8 16.11 -9.68 -5.47
CA LYS A 8 16.82 -10.65 -6.30
C LYS A 8 18.14 -10.08 -6.78
N GLU A 9 19.25 -10.76 -6.47
CA GLU A 9 20.58 -10.40 -6.97
C GLU A 9 20.69 -10.68 -8.48
N ILE A 10 21.21 -9.70 -9.22
CA ILE A 10 21.51 -9.82 -10.66
C ILE A 10 22.91 -9.28 -10.96
N GLU A 11 23.53 -9.87 -11.98
CA GLU A 11 24.80 -9.41 -12.53
C GLU A 11 24.59 -8.59 -13.80
N LEU A 12 25.19 -7.40 -13.82
CA LEU A 12 25.15 -6.45 -14.92
C LEU A 12 26.57 -6.10 -15.39
N ALA A 13 26.69 -5.68 -16.65
CA ALA A 13 27.94 -5.12 -17.17
C ALA A 13 28.23 -3.73 -16.55
N ALA A 14 29.49 -3.32 -16.53
CA ALA A 14 29.84 -1.98 -16.06
C ALA A 14 29.20 -0.89 -16.95
N GLY A 15 28.64 0.15 -16.34
CA GLY A 15 27.95 1.22 -17.05
C GLY A 15 26.51 0.92 -17.46
N ALA A 16 25.92 -0.19 -16.99
CA ALA A 16 24.51 -0.49 -17.24
C ALA A 16 23.59 0.54 -16.57
N CYS A 17 22.41 0.72 -17.16
CA CYS A 17 21.38 1.61 -16.67
C CYS A 17 20.22 0.86 -16.00
N LEU A 18 19.27 1.62 -15.47
CA LEU A 18 18.09 1.07 -14.80
C LEU A 18 17.26 0.18 -15.73
N ALA A 19 17.12 0.54 -17.01
CA ALA A 19 16.43 -0.30 -17.99
C ALA A 19 17.08 -1.69 -18.15
N ASP A 20 18.41 -1.76 -18.18
CA ASP A 20 19.15 -3.02 -18.27
C ASP A 20 18.91 -3.90 -17.03
N ALA A 21 18.90 -3.28 -15.84
CA ALA A 21 18.62 -3.96 -14.59
C ALA A 21 17.21 -4.57 -14.57
N LEU A 22 16.20 -3.79 -14.97
CA LEU A 22 14.80 -4.24 -15.04
C LEU A 22 14.63 -5.38 -16.05
N GLN A 23 15.21 -5.25 -17.24
CA GLN A 23 15.15 -6.29 -18.28
C GLN A 23 15.79 -7.59 -17.80
N LYS A 24 16.98 -7.52 -17.19
CA LYS A 24 17.69 -8.70 -16.67
C LYS A 24 16.95 -9.37 -15.52
N ALA A 25 16.28 -8.59 -14.68
CA ALA A 25 15.45 -9.10 -13.58
C ALA A 25 14.11 -9.69 -14.07
N GLY A 26 13.66 -9.34 -15.28
CA GLY A 26 12.32 -9.65 -15.77
C GLY A 26 11.23 -8.84 -15.09
N SER A 27 11.56 -7.65 -14.57
CA SER A 27 10.59 -6.79 -13.90
C SER A 27 10.06 -5.71 -14.84
N ASN A 28 8.73 -5.63 -14.95
CA ASN A 28 8.02 -4.61 -15.70
C ASN A 28 7.13 -3.79 -14.75
N PRO A 29 7.61 -2.63 -14.26
CA PRO A 29 6.76 -1.69 -13.53
C PRO A 29 5.57 -1.24 -14.40
N ALA A 30 4.45 -0.91 -13.76
CA ALA A 30 3.29 -0.37 -14.45
C ALA A 30 3.65 0.95 -15.16
N LYS A 31 2.99 1.22 -16.29
CA LYS A 31 3.27 2.43 -17.09
C LYS A 31 3.05 3.70 -16.25
N GLY A 32 4.07 4.55 -16.18
CA GLY A 32 4.04 5.78 -15.38
C GLY A 32 4.24 5.58 -13.89
N ALA A 33 4.48 4.34 -13.42
CA ALA A 33 4.85 4.08 -12.05
C ALA A 33 6.34 4.31 -11.81
N ILE A 34 6.68 4.80 -10.62
CA ILE A 34 8.05 5.07 -10.20
C ILE A 34 8.82 3.78 -9.92
N VAL A 35 10.14 3.88 -10.09
CA VAL A 35 11.12 2.91 -9.63
C VAL A 35 11.91 3.55 -8.48
N GLY A 36 12.09 2.80 -7.41
CA GLY A 36 12.86 3.21 -6.25
C GLY A 36 14.30 2.74 -6.37
N MET A 37 15.26 3.61 -6.07
CA MET A 37 16.68 3.30 -6.05
C MET A 37 17.27 3.68 -4.70
N VAL A 38 18.02 2.77 -4.10
CA VAL A 38 18.69 2.95 -2.81
C VAL A 38 20.12 2.47 -2.96
N LYS A 39 21.07 3.36 -2.69
CA LYS A 39 22.48 2.99 -2.65
C LYS A 39 22.92 2.73 -1.21
N GLY A 40 23.60 1.61 -0.99
CA GLY A 40 24.51 1.49 0.15
C GLY A 40 23.93 1.02 1.49
N ARG A 41 23.18 -0.10 1.53
CA ARG A 41 23.11 -0.86 2.80
C ARG A 41 24.47 -1.49 3.15
N GLY A 42 25.28 -1.85 2.15
CA GLY A 42 26.58 -2.50 2.32
C GLY A 42 27.66 -1.62 2.97
N GLU A 43 27.94 -0.42 2.44
CA GLU A 43 28.98 0.46 2.99
C GLU A 43 28.56 1.14 4.31
N LYS A 44 27.27 1.46 4.48
CA LYS A 44 26.75 2.11 5.70
C LYS A 44 26.49 1.17 6.87
N SER A 45 26.44 -0.13 6.64
CA SER A 45 26.40 -1.14 7.71
C SER A 45 27.54 -0.94 8.71
N ARG A 46 28.70 -0.45 8.24
CA ARG A 46 29.88 -0.18 9.08
C ARG A 46 29.74 1.05 9.98
N GLN A 47 28.70 1.87 9.84
CA GLN A 47 28.51 3.12 10.60
C GLN A 47 27.16 3.22 11.32
N THR A 48 26.36 2.14 11.35
CA THR A 48 25.09 2.17 12.09
C THR A 48 25.32 2.17 13.61
N ASN A 49 24.37 2.73 14.35
CA ASN A 49 24.31 2.70 15.80
C ASN A 49 23.47 1.55 16.36
N SER A 50 22.86 0.70 15.53
CA SER A 50 22.06 -0.42 16.03
C SER A 50 22.52 -1.76 15.46
N TYR A 51 22.60 -2.78 16.31
CA TYR A 51 23.10 -4.11 15.95
C TYR A 51 22.24 -5.21 16.53
N TRP A 52 22.06 -6.29 15.77
CA TRP A 52 21.63 -7.58 16.26
C TRP A 52 22.84 -8.43 16.62
N LEU A 53 22.88 -8.93 17.84
CA LEU A 53 23.81 -9.96 18.28
C LEU A 53 23.04 -11.28 18.26
N ASN A 54 23.39 -12.16 17.33
CA ASN A 54 22.84 -13.50 17.26
C ASN A 54 23.65 -14.40 18.21
N THR A 55 22.98 -15.02 19.17
CA THR A 55 23.59 -15.92 20.15
C THR A 55 22.98 -17.31 20.04
N THR A 56 23.62 -18.30 20.66
CA THR A 56 23.11 -19.68 20.78
C THR A 56 21.73 -19.80 21.42
N LYS A 57 21.24 -18.77 22.13
CA LYS A 57 19.94 -18.75 22.81
C LYS A 57 18.92 -17.80 22.18
N GLY A 58 19.28 -17.11 21.10
CA GLY A 58 18.44 -16.15 20.40
C GLY A 58 19.13 -14.81 20.10
N LYS A 59 18.34 -13.79 19.73
CA LYS A 59 18.86 -12.49 19.31
C LYS A 59 18.76 -11.44 20.42
N ILE A 60 19.75 -10.55 20.49
CA ILE A 60 19.80 -9.37 21.37
C ILE A 60 20.02 -8.13 20.49
N ARG A 61 19.22 -7.07 20.70
CA ARG A 61 19.40 -5.79 19.99
C ARG A 61 20.10 -4.80 20.90
N ILE A 62 21.20 -4.23 20.43
CA ILE A 62 21.89 -3.12 21.10
C ILE A 62 21.80 -1.83 20.29
N GLU A 63 21.87 -0.71 21.00
CA GLU A 63 21.96 0.64 20.43
C GLU A 63 23.17 1.35 21.02
N LEU A 64 24.10 1.78 20.16
CA LEU A 64 25.34 2.44 20.52
C LEU A 64 25.08 3.86 21.03
N LEU A 65 25.86 4.28 22.01
CA LEU A 65 25.93 5.66 22.47
C LEU A 65 26.86 6.47 21.58
N GLU A 66 26.53 7.74 21.35
CA GLU A 66 27.38 8.69 20.65
C GLU A 66 28.54 9.13 21.56
N ASN A 67 29.60 8.32 21.61
CA ASN A 67 30.83 8.61 22.35
C ASN A 67 32.06 8.02 21.64
N ASP A 68 33.27 8.29 22.18
CA ASP A 68 34.52 7.84 21.55
C ASP A 68 34.64 6.31 21.42
N LEU A 69 33.91 5.54 22.24
CA LEU A 69 33.90 4.08 22.19
C LEU A 69 33.11 3.54 20.99
N GLN A 70 32.24 4.34 20.37
CA GLN A 70 31.53 3.99 19.14
C GLN A 70 32.51 3.67 18.00
N LYS A 71 33.55 4.51 17.82
CA LYS A 71 34.60 4.26 16.81
C LYS A 71 35.34 2.96 17.08
N ILE A 72 35.64 2.72 18.36
CA ILE A 72 36.33 1.50 18.79
C ILE A 72 35.48 0.27 18.54
N TRP A 73 34.17 0.34 18.81
CA TRP A 73 33.23 -0.74 18.48
C TRP A 73 33.33 -1.13 17.00
N HIS A 74 33.30 -0.16 16.08
CA HIS A 74 33.42 -0.43 14.65
C HIS A 74 34.75 -1.09 14.25
N GLU A 75 35.83 -0.87 15.00
CA GLU A 75 37.13 -1.53 14.79
C GLU A 75 37.18 -2.98 15.31
N VAL A 76 36.40 -3.30 16.34
CA VAL A 76 36.46 -4.60 17.02
C VAL A 76 35.28 -5.53 16.73
N VAL A 77 34.16 -5.02 16.21
CA VAL A 77 32.90 -5.78 16.03
C VAL A 77 33.09 -7.09 15.28
N GLU A 78 33.92 -7.12 14.23
CA GLU A 78 34.22 -8.33 13.46
C GLU A 78 34.96 -9.39 14.30
N LYS A 79 35.74 -8.97 15.31
CA LYS A 79 36.50 -9.85 16.21
C LYS A 79 35.66 -10.43 17.34
N ILE A 80 34.49 -9.86 17.62
CA ILE A 80 33.62 -10.31 18.70
C ILE A 80 32.85 -11.56 18.28
N SER A 81 32.57 -11.73 16.98
CA SER A 81 31.90 -12.93 16.47
C SER A 81 32.69 -14.19 16.83
N GLY A 82 32.02 -15.17 17.44
CA GLY A 82 32.61 -16.39 17.99
C GLY A 82 33.01 -16.29 19.47
N SER A 83 32.97 -15.11 20.09
CA SER A 83 33.26 -14.93 21.52
C SER A 83 32.29 -15.70 22.39
N GLN A 84 32.81 -16.35 23.43
CA GLN A 84 32.03 -17.14 24.39
C GLN A 84 31.79 -16.36 25.68
N VAL A 85 30.73 -16.72 26.39
CA VAL A 85 30.50 -16.27 27.77
C VAL A 85 31.62 -16.81 28.66
N ARG A 86 32.46 -15.92 29.17
CA ARG A 86 33.59 -16.22 30.07
C ARG A 86 33.14 -16.34 31.51
N TRP A 87 32.21 -15.48 31.90
CA TRP A 87 31.57 -15.50 33.21
C TRP A 87 30.15 -14.96 33.10
N ALA A 88 29.30 -15.48 33.97
CA ALA A 88 27.92 -15.03 34.15
C ALA A 88 27.65 -14.96 35.65
N SER A 89 27.11 -13.83 36.10
CA SER A 89 26.71 -13.59 37.48
C SER A 89 25.34 -12.93 37.52
N ALA A 90 24.80 -12.69 38.72
CA ALA A 90 23.55 -11.93 38.86
C ALA A 90 23.67 -10.46 38.41
N ASP A 91 24.89 -9.93 38.35
CA ASP A 91 25.18 -8.53 38.05
C ASP A 91 25.41 -8.29 36.55
N GLY A 92 25.95 -9.30 35.84
CA GLY A 92 26.17 -9.22 34.40
C GLY A 92 26.70 -10.50 33.76
N ILE A 93 26.87 -10.44 32.44
CA ILE A 93 27.40 -11.52 31.60
C ILE A 93 28.49 -10.95 30.70
N ALA A 94 29.64 -11.60 30.61
CA ALA A 94 30.74 -11.14 29.77
C ALA A 94 31.11 -12.11 28.66
N PHE A 95 31.20 -11.59 27.43
CA PHE A 95 31.72 -12.27 26.27
C PHE A 95 33.16 -11.88 25.98
N GLY A 96 34.01 -12.85 25.64
CA GLY A 96 35.38 -12.59 25.20
C GLY A 96 36.27 -13.83 25.32
N PRO A 97 37.60 -13.66 25.34
CA PRO A 97 38.32 -12.41 25.11
C PRO A 97 38.40 -12.03 23.63
N PHE A 98 38.61 -10.74 23.35
CA PHE A 98 39.05 -10.24 22.04
C PHE A 98 40.06 -9.09 22.24
N SER A 99 40.91 -8.85 21.24
CA SER A 99 41.90 -7.76 21.30
C SER A 99 41.31 -6.41 20.89
N SER A 100 41.56 -5.38 21.70
CA SER A 100 41.20 -3.98 21.43
C SER A 100 42.41 -3.04 21.56
N ARG A 101 42.21 -1.74 21.28
CA ARG A 101 43.22 -0.67 21.48
C ARG A 101 42.89 0.24 22.67
N ILE A 102 41.99 -0.22 23.55
CA ILE A 102 41.52 0.57 24.68
C ILE A 102 42.57 0.57 25.80
N SER A 103 42.74 1.72 26.44
CA SER A 103 43.48 1.82 27.70
C SER A 103 42.52 1.68 28.88
N PHE A 104 42.84 0.77 29.80
CA PHE A 104 41.96 0.41 30.91
C PHE A 104 42.46 0.96 32.24
N ALA A 105 41.55 1.58 32.99
CA ALA A 105 41.76 2.11 34.32
C ALA A 105 41.34 1.09 35.39
N ARG A 106 41.67 1.37 36.66
CA ARG A 106 41.36 0.51 37.82
C ARG A 106 40.29 1.10 38.73
N ASP A 107 39.61 2.14 38.26
CA ASP A 107 38.58 2.84 39.02
C ASP A 107 37.27 2.02 39.06
N ALA A 108 36.52 2.18 40.15
CA ALA A 108 35.18 1.62 40.26
C ALA A 108 34.18 2.58 39.60
N HIS A 109 33.24 2.01 38.85
CA HIS A 109 32.17 2.77 38.22
C HIS A 109 30.82 2.19 38.59
N GLU A 110 29.78 3.04 38.53
CA GLU A 110 28.41 2.63 38.69
C GLU A 110 27.80 2.30 37.33
N TYR A 111 27.17 1.13 37.24
CA TYR A 111 26.53 0.63 36.03
C TYR A 111 25.04 0.47 36.26
N ASN A 112 24.25 0.77 35.24
CA ASN A 112 22.81 0.53 35.24
C ASN A 112 22.45 -0.77 34.51
N ARG A 113 21.30 -1.31 34.88
CA ARG A 113 20.71 -2.45 34.17
C ARG A 113 20.49 -2.09 32.69
N TRP A 114 20.89 -3.00 31.80
CA TRP A 114 20.84 -2.90 30.33
C TRP A 114 21.91 -2.05 29.67
N GLU A 115 22.91 -1.59 30.41
CA GLU A 115 24.12 -1.05 29.81
C GLU A 115 25.02 -2.16 29.27
N VAL A 116 25.76 -1.85 28.22
CA VAL A 116 26.77 -2.72 27.61
C VAL A 116 28.11 -2.00 27.66
N VAL A 117 29.11 -2.72 28.18
CA VAL A 117 30.39 -2.15 28.61
C VAL A 117 31.54 -2.88 27.93
N LEU A 118 32.56 -2.12 27.51
CA LEU A 118 33.86 -2.66 27.12
C LEU A 118 34.80 -2.62 28.33
N GLY A 119 35.09 -3.79 28.87
CA GLY A 119 36.03 -4.00 29.97
C GLY A 119 37.18 -4.92 29.57
N ALA A 120 38.14 -5.15 30.46
CA ALA A 120 39.26 -6.05 30.23
C ALA A 120 39.60 -6.86 31.46
N ALA A 121 39.64 -8.18 31.31
CA ALA A 121 40.14 -9.04 32.37
C ALA A 121 41.65 -8.81 32.55
N GLY A 122 42.08 -8.62 33.79
CA GLY A 122 43.50 -8.34 34.10
C GLY A 122 44.00 -6.97 33.63
N PHE A 123 43.11 -6.07 33.18
CA PHE A 123 43.44 -4.74 32.65
C PHE A 123 44.33 -4.80 31.38
N ASP A 124 44.20 -5.88 30.61
CA ASP A 124 44.98 -6.14 29.41
C ASP A 124 44.09 -6.03 28.15
N ALA A 125 44.55 -5.27 27.17
CA ALA A 125 43.80 -5.00 25.95
C ALA A 125 43.61 -6.22 25.04
N ASP A 126 44.45 -7.24 25.17
CA ASP A 126 44.25 -8.53 24.50
C ASP A 126 43.17 -9.39 25.17
N ASN A 127 42.76 -9.01 26.38
CA ASN A 127 41.74 -9.68 27.18
C ASN A 127 40.46 -8.84 27.32
N THR A 128 40.14 -8.04 26.30
CA THR A 128 38.92 -7.21 26.27
C THR A 128 37.68 -8.11 26.27
N GLN A 129 36.63 -7.64 26.95
CA GLN A 129 35.36 -8.32 27.11
C GLN A 129 34.20 -7.35 26.84
N LEU A 130 33.13 -7.91 26.31
CA LEU A 130 31.85 -7.27 26.13
C LEU A 130 30.93 -7.68 27.28
N ILE A 131 30.63 -6.76 28.19
CA ILE A 131 29.91 -7.03 29.44
C ILE A 131 28.51 -6.45 29.38
N PHE A 132 27.49 -7.29 29.55
CA PHE A 132 26.09 -6.91 29.61
C PHE A 132 25.65 -6.81 31.07
N MET A 133 25.17 -5.63 31.47
CA MET A 133 24.75 -5.36 32.85
C MET A 133 23.31 -5.81 33.07
N GLN A 134 23.11 -6.75 34.00
CA GLN A 134 21.77 -7.27 34.35
C GLN A 134 21.14 -6.56 35.54
N ARG A 135 21.95 -5.91 36.39
CA ARG A 135 21.50 -5.16 37.56
C ARG A 135 22.31 -3.88 37.74
N ARG A 136 21.74 -2.92 38.46
CA ARG A 136 22.49 -1.74 38.90
C ARG A 136 23.46 -2.14 40.01
N HIS A 137 24.74 -1.83 39.85
CA HIS A 137 25.79 -2.15 40.83
C HIS A 137 27.03 -1.29 40.57
N SER A 138 27.98 -1.33 41.51
CA SER A 138 29.30 -0.71 41.35
C SER A 138 30.39 -1.77 41.32
N ALA A 139 31.27 -1.72 40.32
CA ALA A 139 32.32 -2.72 40.14
C ALA A 139 33.54 -2.16 39.38
N VAL A 140 34.65 -2.89 39.48
CA VAL A 140 35.87 -2.64 38.70
C VAL A 140 35.96 -3.71 37.62
N TYR A 141 35.58 -3.36 36.39
CA TYR A 141 35.63 -4.26 35.23
C TYR A 141 36.85 -4.03 34.32
N GLY A 142 37.79 -3.19 34.77
CA GLY A 142 38.92 -2.75 33.96
C GLY A 142 38.41 -2.05 32.72
N THR A 143 37.77 -0.88 32.88
CA THR A 143 37.15 -0.09 31.82
C THR A 143 37.99 1.15 31.51
N PRO A 144 37.78 1.85 30.39
CA PRO A 144 38.26 3.22 30.20
C PRO A 144 37.89 4.12 31.39
N LYS A 145 38.58 5.26 31.50
CA LYS A 145 38.39 6.26 32.58
C LYS A 145 36.92 6.72 32.73
N ASP A 146 36.15 6.67 31.65
CA ASP A 146 34.75 7.10 31.63
C ASP A 146 33.76 5.95 31.87
N GLY A 147 34.22 4.79 32.39
CA GLY A 147 33.39 3.65 32.75
C GLY A 147 33.09 2.67 31.62
N GLY A 148 33.49 2.94 30.38
CA GLY A 148 33.45 1.95 29.30
C GLY A 148 32.07 1.61 28.72
N VAL A 149 31.00 2.30 29.16
CA VAL A 149 29.65 2.13 28.62
C VAL A 149 29.59 2.67 27.20
N PHE A 150 29.20 1.84 26.24
CA PHE A 150 29.16 2.23 24.83
C PHE A 150 27.83 1.88 24.15
N ALA A 151 26.94 1.11 24.77
CA ALA A 151 25.65 0.75 24.20
C ALA A 151 24.60 0.40 25.27
N HIS A 152 23.33 0.30 24.85
CA HIS A 152 22.22 -0.19 25.65
C HIS A 152 21.51 -1.38 24.98
N VAL A 153 21.01 -2.30 25.79
CA VAL A 153 20.13 -3.38 25.32
C VAL A 153 18.71 -2.86 25.16
N VAL A 154 18.28 -2.73 23.90
CA VAL A 154 16.94 -2.23 23.54
C VAL A 154 15.98 -3.36 23.15
N GLY A 155 16.49 -4.57 22.87
CA GLY A 155 15.67 -5.75 22.55
C GLY A 155 16.34 -7.07 22.95
N GLY A 156 15.55 -8.12 23.11
CA GLY A 156 16.07 -9.45 23.48
C GLY A 156 16.45 -9.60 24.96
N LYS A 157 15.89 -8.79 25.86
CA LYS A 157 16.19 -8.82 27.31
C LYS A 157 15.96 -10.20 27.94
N ASN A 158 14.88 -10.90 27.57
CA ASN A 158 14.62 -12.27 28.03
C ASN A 158 15.63 -13.30 27.46
N THR A 159 16.27 -13.01 26.33
CA THR A 159 17.36 -13.84 25.80
C THR A 159 18.59 -13.67 26.67
N LEU A 160 18.93 -12.42 27.03
CA LEU A 160 20.08 -12.10 27.86
C LEU A 160 20.02 -12.80 29.23
N ASP A 161 18.84 -12.88 29.84
CA ASP A 161 18.65 -13.54 31.14
C ASP A 161 18.85 -15.07 31.11
N ARG A 162 18.91 -15.70 29.92
CA ARG A 162 19.04 -17.16 29.73
C ARG A 162 20.42 -17.60 29.26
N LEU A 163 21.35 -16.67 29.07
CA LEU A 163 22.71 -16.97 28.64
C LEU A 163 23.55 -17.47 29.81
N GLU A 164 24.33 -18.52 29.55
CA GLU A 164 25.18 -19.18 30.54
C GLU A 164 26.62 -19.34 30.03
N ILE A 165 27.53 -19.74 30.91
CA ILE A 165 28.93 -20.02 30.54
C ILE A 165 28.96 -21.06 29.41
N GLY A 166 29.67 -20.73 28.33
CA GLY A 166 29.78 -21.57 27.13
C GLY A 166 28.86 -21.18 25.97
N ASP A 167 27.83 -20.35 26.20
CA ASP A 167 27.08 -19.72 25.10
C ASP A 167 27.97 -18.75 24.32
N ARG A 168 27.65 -18.51 23.04
CA ARG A 168 28.48 -17.69 22.14
C ARG A 168 27.68 -16.70 21.33
N ILE A 169 28.34 -15.62 20.92
CA ILE A 169 27.86 -14.75 19.83
C ILE A 169 28.23 -15.43 18.51
N GLU A 170 27.22 -15.86 17.76
CA GLU A 170 27.39 -16.52 16.47
C GLU A 170 27.69 -15.52 15.36
N SER A 171 26.98 -14.39 15.36
CA SER A 171 27.23 -13.29 14.43
C SER A 171 26.71 -11.96 14.99
N ILE A 172 27.26 -10.86 14.46
CA ILE A 172 26.80 -9.51 14.75
C ILE A 172 26.38 -8.87 13.43
N GLU A 173 25.11 -8.49 13.35
CA GLU A 173 24.49 -7.94 12.15
C GLU A 173 24.15 -6.45 12.38
N PRO A 174 24.74 -5.52 11.60
CA PRO A 174 24.34 -4.12 11.65
C PRO A 174 22.91 -3.93 11.14
N ILE A 175 22.15 -3.10 11.84
CA ILE A 175 20.79 -2.70 11.47
C ILE A 175 20.90 -1.32 10.81
N VAL A 176 20.80 -1.25 9.49
CA VAL A 176 20.75 0.03 8.78
C VAL A 176 19.32 0.53 8.78
N GLU A 177 19.03 1.56 9.58
CA GLU A 177 17.70 2.18 9.59
C GLU A 177 17.48 2.95 8.29
N TRP A 178 16.25 2.91 7.79
CA TRP A 178 15.90 3.54 6.51
C TRP A 178 16.19 5.06 6.48
N GLN A 179 16.12 5.72 7.64
CA GLN A 179 16.34 7.15 7.77
C GLN A 179 17.80 7.54 7.50
N ASP A 180 18.74 6.66 7.80
CA ASP A 180 20.19 6.89 7.67
C ASP A 180 20.68 6.76 6.22
N LEU A 181 19.82 6.24 5.33
CA LEU A 181 20.08 6.18 3.89
C LEU A 181 19.94 7.59 3.27
N THR A 182 21.07 8.21 2.96
CA THR A 182 21.19 9.51 2.28
C THR A 182 21.01 9.42 0.77
N GLU A 183 21.44 8.33 0.14
CA GLU A 183 21.39 8.13 -1.30
C GLU A 183 20.19 7.25 -1.69
N LYS A 184 19.02 7.88 -1.70
CA LYS A 184 17.76 7.22 -2.05
C LYS A 184 16.89 8.13 -2.90
N MET A 185 16.27 7.58 -3.94
CA MET A 185 15.43 8.33 -4.86
C MET A 185 14.33 7.48 -5.49
N SER A 186 13.25 8.14 -5.91
CA SER A 186 12.26 7.57 -6.83
C SER A 186 12.39 8.28 -8.19
N THR A 187 12.26 7.51 -9.27
CA THR A 187 12.47 8.01 -10.64
C THR A 187 11.51 7.36 -11.64
N LEU A 188 11.25 8.06 -12.74
CA LEU A 188 10.66 7.50 -13.96
C LEU A 188 11.70 7.34 -15.08
N ASP A 189 12.89 7.90 -14.89
CA ASP A 189 13.98 7.87 -15.85
C ASP A 189 14.71 6.53 -15.76
N LEU A 190 14.49 5.69 -16.76
CA LEU A 190 15.12 4.36 -16.87
C LEU A 190 16.54 4.42 -17.45
N THR A 191 17.02 5.60 -17.84
CA THR A 191 18.39 5.79 -18.36
C THR A 191 19.42 6.03 -17.26
N LEU A 192 18.97 6.18 -16.01
CA LEU A 192 19.87 6.42 -14.88
C LEU A 192 20.89 5.29 -14.71
N PRO A 193 22.16 5.63 -14.46
CA PRO A 193 23.20 4.63 -14.26
C PRO A 193 22.95 3.86 -12.96
N VAL A 194 23.31 2.58 -12.99
CA VAL A 194 23.23 1.69 -11.83
C VAL A 194 24.66 1.36 -11.38
N GLU A 195 24.88 1.32 -10.07
CA GLU A 195 26.18 1.06 -9.46
C GLU A 195 26.16 -0.23 -8.62
N GLU A 196 27.34 -0.78 -8.34
CA GLU A 196 27.52 -1.95 -7.47
C GLU A 196 26.80 -1.77 -6.13
N GLY A 197 26.07 -2.78 -5.70
CA GLY A 197 25.39 -2.80 -4.40
C GLY A 197 24.16 -1.90 -4.31
N MET A 198 23.68 -1.33 -5.42
CA MET A 198 22.39 -0.65 -5.45
C MET A 198 21.23 -1.65 -5.28
N GLU A 199 20.21 -1.20 -4.57
CA GLU A 199 18.92 -1.86 -4.44
C GLU A 199 17.88 -1.08 -5.24
N ILE A 200 17.21 -1.79 -6.14
CA ILE A 200 16.18 -1.29 -7.02
C ILE A 200 14.87 -1.94 -6.60
N TYR A 201 13.88 -1.11 -6.33
CA TYR A 201 12.52 -1.51 -5.99
C TYR A 201 11.63 -1.14 -7.15
N THR A 202 10.76 -2.04 -7.58
CA THR A 202 9.91 -1.82 -8.77
C THR A 202 8.43 -1.90 -8.46
N ARG A 203 8.09 -2.56 -7.34
CA ARG A 203 6.71 -2.87 -6.95
C ARG A 203 6.55 -3.00 -5.45
N VAL A 204 5.30 -2.89 -5.01
CA VAL A 204 4.87 -3.20 -3.65
C VAL A 204 3.93 -4.39 -3.71
N GLN A 205 4.12 -5.33 -2.80
CA GLN A 205 3.21 -6.48 -2.65
C GLN A 205 2.46 -6.34 -1.34
N ALA A 206 1.14 -6.46 -1.38
CA ALA A 206 0.31 -6.51 -0.19
C ALA A 206 -0.59 -7.75 -0.16
N GLU A 207 -0.86 -8.21 1.05
CA GLU A 207 -1.77 -9.32 1.34
C GLU A 207 -3.01 -8.77 2.04
N LEU A 208 -4.19 -9.13 1.54
CA LEU A 208 -5.47 -8.73 2.12
C LEU A 208 -5.73 -9.44 3.44
N ILE A 209 -6.52 -8.79 4.30
CA ILE A 209 -6.95 -9.36 5.57
C ILE A 209 -8.34 -9.95 5.41
N GLU A 210 -8.50 -11.22 5.74
CA GLU A 210 -9.77 -11.95 5.58
C GLU A 210 -10.90 -11.42 6.48
N ASP A 211 -10.55 -10.83 7.64
CA ASP A 211 -11.49 -10.28 8.62
C ASP A 211 -12.16 -8.97 8.15
N ALA A 212 -11.73 -8.39 7.01
CA ALA A 212 -12.30 -7.19 6.42
C ALA A 212 -12.64 -7.38 4.93
N PRO A 213 -13.60 -8.27 4.59
CA PRO A 213 -13.89 -8.63 3.20
C PRO A 213 -14.35 -7.43 2.34
N LEU A 214 -15.17 -6.53 2.89
CA LEU A 214 -15.63 -5.35 2.15
C LEU A 214 -14.52 -4.31 2.00
N GLY A 215 -13.73 -4.09 3.05
CA GLY A 215 -12.55 -3.22 3.01
C GLY A 215 -11.44 -3.74 2.09
N ALA A 216 -11.28 -5.06 2.00
CA ALA A 216 -10.36 -5.73 1.08
C ALA A 216 -10.81 -5.54 -0.37
N GLU A 217 -12.10 -5.74 -0.67
CA GLU A 217 -12.68 -5.48 -1.99
C GLU A 217 -12.54 -4.00 -2.40
N PHE A 218 -12.70 -3.08 -1.44
CA PHE A 218 -12.49 -1.65 -1.65
C PHE A 218 -11.02 -1.33 -2.01
N PHE A 219 -10.05 -1.98 -1.36
CA PHE A 219 -8.64 -1.82 -1.69
C PHE A 219 -8.26 -2.41 -3.05
N LEU A 220 -8.85 -3.57 -3.41
CA LEU A 220 -8.73 -4.16 -4.74
C LEU A 220 -9.34 -3.25 -5.82
N ALA A 221 -10.44 -2.55 -5.52
CA ALA A 221 -11.02 -1.58 -6.43
C ALA A 221 -10.08 -0.38 -6.69
N LEU A 222 -9.40 0.11 -5.63
CA LEU A 222 -8.45 1.21 -5.77
C LEU A 222 -7.21 0.82 -6.59
N THR A 223 -6.75 -0.42 -6.46
CA THR A 223 -5.52 -0.95 -7.10
C THR A 223 -5.78 -1.75 -8.37
N ARG A 224 -7.01 -1.70 -8.92
CA ARG A 224 -7.45 -2.50 -10.09
C ARG A 224 -6.59 -2.33 -11.35
N ASP A 225 -5.94 -1.17 -11.49
CA ASP A 225 -5.05 -0.86 -12.62
C ASP A 225 -3.59 -1.30 -12.36
N GLY A 226 -3.36 -2.14 -11.33
CA GLY A 226 -2.03 -2.60 -10.90
C GLY A 226 -1.17 -1.48 -10.30
N THR A 227 -1.79 -0.37 -9.89
CA THR A 227 -1.09 0.81 -9.39
C THR A 227 -1.76 1.41 -8.17
N PHE A 228 -0.95 2.10 -7.35
CA PHE A 228 -1.39 2.93 -6.24
C PHE A 228 -0.92 4.37 -6.46
N ARG A 229 -1.86 5.30 -6.60
CA ARG A 229 -1.57 6.73 -6.74
C ARG A 229 -1.41 7.38 -5.36
N VAL A 230 -0.27 8.04 -5.14
CA VAL A 230 0.03 8.74 -3.89
C VAL A 230 -0.45 10.17 -3.97
N ASP A 231 -1.50 10.52 -3.23
CA ASP A 231 -2.05 11.89 -3.21
C ASP A 231 -1.53 12.69 -2.02
N SER A 232 -1.13 12.03 -0.93
CA SER A 232 -0.56 12.70 0.24
C SER A 232 0.50 11.85 0.93
N VAL A 233 1.51 12.53 1.48
CA VAL A 233 2.62 11.92 2.22
C VAL A 233 2.79 12.64 3.54
N SER A 234 2.92 11.89 4.62
CA SER A 234 3.31 12.38 5.95
C SER A 234 4.57 11.66 6.42
N SER A 235 5.08 11.99 7.62
CA SER A 235 6.14 11.17 8.24
C SER A 235 5.67 9.73 8.51
N SER A 236 4.39 9.54 8.82
CA SER A 236 3.84 8.26 9.30
C SER A 236 3.11 7.41 8.27
N TYR A 237 2.73 7.96 7.11
CA TYR A 237 1.95 7.24 6.10
C TYR A 237 2.07 7.89 4.72
N ILE A 238 1.67 7.15 3.70
CA ILE A 238 1.20 7.67 2.41
C ILE A 238 -0.30 7.39 2.27
N SER A 239 -1.02 8.16 1.45
CA SER A 239 -2.45 7.91 1.21
C SER A 239 -2.89 8.19 -0.22
N SER A 240 -3.97 7.55 -0.62
CA SER A 240 -4.68 7.78 -1.88
C SER A 240 -6.10 8.26 -1.63
N ASP A 241 -6.53 9.21 -2.45
CA ASP A 241 -7.85 9.85 -2.42
C ASP A 241 -8.73 9.38 -3.59
N HIS A 242 -8.31 8.36 -4.35
CA HIS A 242 -9.02 7.94 -5.56
C HIS A 242 -10.46 7.46 -5.31
N LEU A 243 -10.73 6.89 -4.12
CA LEU A 243 -12.06 6.47 -3.67
C LEU A 243 -12.59 7.37 -2.54
N LEU A 244 -12.16 8.63 -2.47
CA LEU A 244 -12.68 9.57 -1.50
C LEU A 244 -14.21 9.65 -1.61
N THR A 245 -14.87 9.77 -0.46
CA THR A 245 -16.33 9.82 -0.27
C THR A 245 -17.10 8.52 -0.49
N GLU A 246 -16.44 7.44 -0.93
CA GLU A 246 -17.07 6.13 -1.02
C GLU A 246 -17.17 5.46 0.36
N HIS A 247 -18.36 4.97 0.68
CA HIS A 247 -18.63 4.35 1.97
C HIS A 247 -18.08 2.93 2.03
N VAL A 248 -17.45 2.59 3.14
CA VAL A 248 -16.92 1.26 3.42
C VAL A 248 -17.22 0.88 4.85
N ALA A 249 -17.59 -0.38 5.06
CA ALA A 249 -17.90 -0.91 6.38
C ALA A 249 -16.66 -0.88 7.29
N TYR A 250 -16.90 -0.69 8.59
CA TYR A 250 -15.87 -0.91 9.61
C TYR A 250 -15.92 -2.38 10.03
N GLU A 251 -14.86 -3.12 9.73
CA GLU A 251 -14.84 -4.57 9.89
C GLU A 251 -13.74 -5.01 10.85
N HIS A 252 -12.53 -4.44 10.73
CA HIS A 252 -11.37 -4.94 11.46
C HIS A 252 -10.56 -3.86 12.16
N ARG A 253 -10.33 -4.06 13.47
CA ARG A 253 -9.60 -3.12 14.33
C ARG A 253 -8.26 -3.70 14.73
N GLU A 254 -7.19 -3.04 14.28
CA GLU A 254 -5.84 -3.36 14.73
C GLU A 254 -4.97 -2.10 14.94
N PRO A 255 -3.84 -2.23 15.66
CA PRO A 255 -2.78 -1.24 15.62
C PRO A 255 -2.34 -0.97 14.18
N ARG A 256 -2.03 0.30 13.89
CA ARG A 256 -1.60 0.74 12.56
C ARG A 256 -0.08 0.63 12.49
N LEU A 257 0.40 -0.60 12.46
CA LEU A 257 1.83 -0.93 12.39
C LEU A 257 2.42 -0.54 11.03
N GLU A 258 3.74 -0.48 10.93
CA GLU A 258 4.42 -0.32 9.65
C GLU A 258 3.94 -1.38 8.63
N GLY A 259 3.69 -0.93 7.40
CA GLY A 259 3.19 -1.75 6.30
C GLY A 259 1.67 -2.01 6.35
N VAL A 260 0.97 -1.69 7.44
CA VAL A 260 -0.49 -1.88 7.50
C VAL A 260 -1.19 -0.91 6.55
N VAL A 261 -2.15 -1.44 5.79
CA VAL A 261 -3.06 -0.68 4.94
C VAL A 261 -4.39 -0.52 5.65
N THR A 262 -4.90 0.70 5.70
CA THR A 262 -6.22 0.99 6.30
C THR A 262 -7.08 1.82 5.40
N VAL A 263 -8.38 1.63 5.47
CA VAL A 263 -9.38 2.53 4.89
C VAL A 263 -10.05 3.33 5.99
N ARG A 264 -10.27 4.62 5.77
CA ARG A 264 -11.06 5.45 6.67
C ARG A 264 -12.54 5.29 6.38
N THR A 265 -13.28 4.80 7.37
CA THR A 265 -14.71 4.46 7.23
C THR A 265 -15.64 5.58 7.64
N THR A 266 -15.16 6.55 8.43
CA THR A 266 -15.99 7.64 8.97
C THR A 266 -15.26 8.98 9.07
N GLY A 267 -16.05 10.07 9.05
CA GLY A 267 -15.58 11.44 9.22
C GLY A 267 -14.89 12.02 7.98
N ARG A 268 -14.12 13.10 8.17
CA ARG A 268 -13.44 13.79 7.07
C ARG A 268 -12.41 12.88 6.41
N GLY A 269 -12.52 12.67 5.11
CA GLY A 269 -11.64 11.76 4.37
C GLY A 269 -12.11 10.31 4.38
N LEU A 270 -13.41 10.07 4.59
CA LEU A 270 -14.06 8.79 4.33
C LEU A 270 -13.68 8.29 2.92
N GLY A 271 -13.38 7.00 2.80
CA GLY A 271 -12.91 6.34 1.57
C GLY A 271 -11.41 6.53 1.28
N ARG A 272 -10.69 7.34 2.05
CA ARG A 272 -9.23 7.48 1.91
C ARG A 272 -8.53 6.22 2.39
N ILE A 273 -7.58 5.74 1.59
CA ILE A 273 -6.74 4.58 1.92
C ILE A 273 -5.35 5.06 2.33
N PHE A 274 -4.81 4.46 3.39
CA PHE A 274 -3.52 4.80 3.99
C PHE A 274 -2.62 3.57 4.02
N ILE A 275 -1.33 3.77 3.77
CA ILE A 275 -0.27 2.78 4.00
C ILE A 275 0.70 3.37 5.02
N TYR A 276 0.85 2.72 6.18
CA TYR A 276 1.64 3.24 7.29
C TYR A 276 3.13 2.96 7.13
N LYS A 277 3.95 3.98 7.38
CA LYS A 277 5.42 3.94 7.36
C LYS A 277 6.05 3.69 8.73
N HIS A 278 5.28 3.91 9.79
CA HIS A 278 5.70 3.74 11.16
C HIS A 278 4.50 3.34 12.01
N ASP A 279 4.78 2.66 13.11
CA ASP A 279 3.78 2.22 14.06
C ASP A 279 2.97 3.38 14.64
N ARG A 280 1.66 3.19 14.67
CA ARG A 280 0.67 4.10 15.25
C ARG A 280 -0.38 3.28 15.99
N THR A 281 -0.98 3.89 17.01
CA THR A 281 -2.10 3.30 17.75
C THR A 281 -3.32 3.09 16.85
N SER A 282 -4.19 2.14 17.18
CA SER A 282 -5.45 1.94 16.46
C SER A 282 -6.32 3.21 16.45
N ASN A 283 -7.19 3.35 15.45
CA ASN A 283 -8.14 4.47 15.34
C ASN A 283 -9.54 3.92 15.03
N PRO A 284 -10.59 4.32 15.77
CA PRO A 284 -11.96 3.81 15.56
C PRO A 284 -12.57 4.18 14.19
N SER A 285 -12.01 5.16 13.49
CA SER A 285 -12.45 5.54 12.14
C SER A 285 -11.70 4.81 11.02
N HIS A 286 -10.79 3.89 11.34
CA HIS A 286 -9.96 3.18 10.36
C HIS A 286 -10.13 1.67 10.47
N SER A 287 -10.55 1.04 9.37
CA SER A 287 -10.57 -0.43 9.24
C SER A 287 -9.27 -0.89 8.60
N VAL A 288 -8.68 -1.95 9.12
CA VAL A 288 -7.42 -2.52 8.64
C VAL A 288 -7.74 -3.58 7.57
N VAL A 289 -7.22 -3.41 6.35
CA VAL A 289 -7.69 -4.16 5.16
C VAL A 289 -6.62 -4.99 4.46
N ALA A 290 -5.35 -4.62 4.61
CA ALA A 290 -4.23 -5.34 4.02
C ALA A 290 -2.92 -5.07 4.77
N ARG A 291 -1.87 -5.82 4.44
CA ARG A 291 -0.50 -5.59 4.93
C ARG A 291 0.47 -5.65 3.76
N VAL A 292 1.38 -4.69 3.68
CA VAL A 292 2.52 -4.72 2.77
C VAL A 292 3.50 -5.79 3.24
N ILE A 293 3.75 -6.78 2.39
CA ILE A 293 4.68 -7.88 2.64
C ILE A 293 6.05 -7.65 1.99
N LYS A 294 6.10 -6.88 0.89
CA LYS A 294 7.34 -6.50 0.18
C LYS A 294 7.25 -5.10 -0.42
N GLY A 295 8.39 -4.45 -0.61
CA GLY A 295 8.46 -3.13 -1.25
C GLY A 295 8.17 -1.96 -0.31
N MET A 296 8.31 -2.15 1.02
CA MET A 296 8.09 -1.07 1.99
C MET A 296 8.99 0.17 1.73
N ASP A 297 10.18 -0.07 1.20
CA ASP A 297 11.13 0.97 0.80
C ASP A 297 10.55 1.87 -0.30
N MET A 298 9.83 1.30 -1.28
CA MET A 298 9.09 2.07 -2.28
C MET A 298 8.02 2.95 -1.66
N VAL A 299 7.24 2.42 -0.70
CA VAL A 299 6.22 3.17 0.05
C VAL A 299 6.86 4.37 0.78
N LYS A 300 8.08 4.21 1.30
CA LYS A 300 8.81 5.28 1.99
C LYS A 300 9.41 6.32 1.03
N LEU A 301 9.75 5.94 -0.21
CA LEU A 301 10.29 6.85 -1.25
C LEU A 301 9.24 7.68 -1.96
N ALA A 302 8.01 7.19 -2.04
CA ALA A 302 6.98 7.81 -2.85
C ALA A 302 6.64 9.24 -2.40
N LYS A 303 6.39 10.09 -3.39
CA LYS A 303 6.04 11.51 -3.24
C LYS A 303 4.61 11.76 -3.76
N PRO A 304 3.96 12.86 -3.35
CA PRO A 304 2.65 13.24 -3.89
C PRO A 304 2.68 13.33 -5.42
N GLY A 305 1.64 12.82 -6.07
CA GLY A 305 1.48 12.75 -7.52
C GLY A 305 2.15 11.54 -8.19
N GLN A 306 2.97 10.76 -7.47
CA GLN A 306 3.62 9.57 -8.03
C GLN A 306 2.70 8.34 -8.00
N MET A 307 2.89 7.44 -8.96
CA MET A 307 2.20 6.15 -9.02
C MET A 307 3.19 5.03 -8.67
N ILE A 308 2.73 4.04 -7.93
CA ILE A 308 3.52 2.88 -7.50
C ILE A 308 2.92 1.64 -8.15
N THR A 309 3.73 0.74 -8.72
CA THR A 309 3.27 -0.59 -9.15
C THR A 309 2.88 -1.40 -7.92
N PHE A 310 1.66 -1.93 -7.89
CA PHE A 310 1.08 -2.51 -6.68
C PHE A 310 0.41 -3.85 -7.00
N ASP A 311 0.92 -4.92 -6.40
CA ASP A 311 0.40 -6.27 -6.52
C ASP A 311 -0.34 -6.63 -5.22
N VAL A 312 -1.60 -7.06 -5.32
CA VAL A 312 -2.44 -7.42 -4.17
C VAL A 312 -2.82 -8.89 -4.24
N THR A 313 -2.67 -9.60 -3.13
CA THR A 313 -3.03 -11.03 -2.99
C THR A 313 -4.14 -11.19 -1.95
N PRO A 314 -5.20 -11.98 -2.24
CA PRO A 314 -5.50 -12.65 -3.51
C PRO A 314 -5.91 -11.67 -4.64
N GLU A 315 -5.84 -12.16 -5.88
CA GLU A 315 -6.33 -11.42 -7.04
C GLU A 315 -7.85 -11.21 -6.98
N ARG A 316 -8.29 -10.01 -7.37
CA ARG A 316 -9.71 -9.64 -7.42
C ARG A 316 -10.52 -10.56 -8.32
N ILE A 317 -11.65 -11.06 -7.81
CA ILE A 317 -12.65 -11.75 -8.62
C ILE A 317 -13.71 -10.73 -9.04
N MET A 318 -13.59 -10.25 -10.28
CA MET A 318 -14.54 -9.31 -10.89
C MET A 318 -15.06 -9.87 -12.20
N LEU A 319 -16.32 -10.30 -12.19
CA LEU A 319 -17.01 -10.93 -13.32
C LEU A 319 -17.84 -9.91 -14.12
N LEU A 320 -18.22 -8.80 -13.49
CA LEU A 320 -19.04 -7.76 -14.11
C LEU A 320 -18.44 -7.27 -15.43
N GLY A 321 -19.25 -7.29 -16.49
CA GLY A 321 -18.88 -6.85 -17.83
C GLY A 321 -18.20 -7.90 -18.71
N LYS A 322 -17.89 -9.09 -18.18
CA LYS A 322 -17.39 -10.24 -18.95
C LYS A 322 -18.54 -10.99 -19.63
N PHE A 323 -18.24 -11.67 -20.72
CA PHE A 323 -19.17 -12.66 -21.27
C PHE A 323 -19.37 -13.80 -20.27
N LEU A 324 -20.57 -14.36 -20.27
CA LEU A 324 -20.96 -15.40 -19.32
C LEU A 324 -20.05 -16.63 -19.40
N GLU A 325 -19.69 -17.04 -20.62
CA GLU A 325 -18.80 -18.19 -20.86
C GLU A 325 -17.39 -17.94 -20.30
N ASP A 326 -16.80 -16.76 -20.51
CA ASP A 326 -15.50 -16.39 -19.95
C ASP A 326 -15.54 -16.40 -18.41
N ALA A 327 -16.62 -15.86 -17.83
CA ALA A 327 -16.82 -15.83 -16.38
C ALA A 327 -16.93 -17.25 -15.79
N ARG A 328 -17.67 -18.16 -16.46
CA ARG A 328 -17.76 -19.57 -16.06
C ARG A 328 -16.40 -20.26 -16.09
N GLN A 329 -15.66 -20.07 -17.18
CA GLN A 329 -14.33 -20.67 -17.34
C GLN A 329 -13.35 -20.20 -16.26
N GLU A 330 -13.36 -18.90 -15.93
CA GLU A 330 -12.51 -18.34 -14.88
C GLU A 330 -12.85 -18.91 -13.50
N MET A 331 -14.15 -19.07 -13.18
CA MET A 331 -14.58 -19.67 -11.91
C MET A 331 -14.24 -21.15 -11.83
N GLU A 332 -14.40 -21.90 -12.91
CA GLU A 332 -14.01 -23.32 -12.98
C GLU A 332 -12.50 -23.49 -12.76
N GLN A 333 -11.66 -22.69 -13.41
CA GLN A 333 -10.19 -22.72 -13.23
C GLN A 333 -9.78 -22.43 -11.77
N ARG A 334 -10.55 -21.59 -11.07
CA ARG A 334 -10.35 -21.25 -9.66
C ARG A 334 -11.04 -22.22 -8.69
N GLY A 335 -11.74 -23.24 -9.19
CA GLY A 335 -12.46 -24.22 -8.37
C GLY A 335 -13.66 -23.63 -7.61
N ILE A 336 -14.33 -22.63 -8.20
CA ILE A 336 -15.48 -21.91 -7.66
C ILE A 336 -16.72 -22.30 -8.45
N GLU A 337 -17.81 -22.65 -7.76
CA GLU A 337 -19.10 -22.94 -8.39
C GLU A 337 -19.79 -21.64 -8.83
N ALA A 338 -20.20 -21.56 -10.10
CA ALA A 338 -20.93 -20.41 -10.66
C ALA A 338 -22.40 -20.76 -10.91
N GLU A 339 -23.30 -20.22 -10.09
CA GLU A 339 -24.75 -20.29 -10.34
C GLU A 339 -25.17 -19.13 -11.24
N VAL A 340 -25.92 -19.41 -12.31
CA VAL A 340 -26.36 -18.39 -13.26
C VAL A 340 -27.86 -18.16 -13.15
N GLU A 341 -28.27 -16.90 -13.13
CA GLU A 341 -29.65 -16.45 -13.21
C GLU A 341 -29.81 -15.46 -14.38
N GLY A 342 -30.92 -15.56 -15.11
CA GLY A 342 -31.23 -14.62 -16.20
C GLY A 342 -30.95 -15.19 -17.59
N TYR A 343 -30.37 -14.38 -18.47
CA TYR A 343 -30.17 -14.73 -19.88
C TYR A 343 -28.87 -15.51 -20.11
N GLU A 344 -28.95 -16.67 -20.73
CA GLU A 344 -27.82 -17.59 -20.99
C GLU A 344 -27.48 -17.76 -22.48
N GLY A 345 -27.87 -16.82 -23.34
CA GLY A 345 -27.49 -16.88 -24.77
C GLY A 345 -25.99 -16.62 -24.99
N GLU A 346 -25.50 -16.85 -26.21
CA GLU A 346 -24.08 -16.70 -26.56
C GLU A 346 -23.55 -15.27 -26.34
N ASP A 347 -24.42 -14.25 -26.43
CA ASP A 347 -24.08 -12.85 -26.20
C ASP A 347 -24.37 -12.38 -24.75
N ALA A 348 -24.57 -13.32 -23.82
CA ALA A 348 -24.84 -13.00 -22.42
C ALA A 348 -23.63 -12.35 -21.75
N VAL A 349 -23.89 -11.23 -21.07
CA VAL A 349 -22.89 -10.47 -20.30
C VAL A 349 -23.30 -10.40 -18.84
N VAL A 350 -22.33 -10.56 -17.95
CA VAL A 350 -22.52 -10.51 -16.50
C VAL A 350 -22.74 -9.07 -16.04
N VAL A 351 -23.84 -8.82 -15.32
CA VAL A 351 -24.20 -7.49 -14.81
C VAL A 351 -24.34 -7.44 -13.29
N LYS A 352 -24.44 -8.59 -12.63
CA LYS A 352 -24.44 -8.73 -11.18
C LYS A 352 -23.65 -9.97 -10.75
N GLN A 353 -22.96 -9.88 -9.62
CA GLN A 353 -22.35 -11.02 -8.93
C GLN A 353 -22.65 -10.93 -7.42
N GLU A 354 -22.88 -12.08 -6.78
CA GLU A 354 -23.18 -12.19 -5.36
C GLU A 354 -22.60 -13.50 -4.79
N PRO A 355 -21.72 -13.48 -3.77
CA PRO A 355 -21.19 -12.32 -3.06
C PRO A 355 -20.43 -11.33 -3.94
N GLY A 356 -20.42 -10.06 -3.55
CA GLY A 356 -19.72 -9.01 -4.29
C GLY A 356 -18.22 -8.97 -4.01
N ALA A 357 -17.79 -9.40 -2.81
CA ALA A 357 -16.41 -9.33 -2.37
C ALA A 357 -15.62 -10.60 -2.70
N THR A 358 -14.40 -10.40 -3.19
CA THR A 358 -13.46 -11.48 -3.57
C THR A 358 -13.23 -12.47 -2.42
N MET A 359 -13.03 -11.97 -1.20
CA MET A 359 -12.77 -12.81 -0.02
C MET A 359 -13.97 -13.70 0.33
N GLU A 360 -15.19 -13.19 0.15
CA GLU A 360 -16.41 -13.95 0.41
C GLU A 360 -16.62 -15.04 -0.63
N ILE A 361 -16.36 -14.75 -1.91
CA ILE A 361 -16.42 -15.74 -2.99
C ILE A 361 -15.42 -16.87 -2.75
N LEU A 362 -14.16 -16.53 -2.42
CA LEU A 362 -13.11 -17.52 -2.13
C LEU A 362 -13.47 -18.40 -0.93
N LYS A 363 -14.04 -17.80 0.12
CA LYS A 363 -14.47 -18.53 1.33
C LYS A 363 -15.66 -19.44 1.06
N ALA A 364 -16.65 -18.97 0.30
CA ALA A 364 -17.85 -19.74 -0.04
C ALA A 364 -17.59 -20.79 -1.14
N LYS A 365 -16.53 -20.61 -1.94
CA LYS A 365 -16.26 -21.34 -3.19
C LYS A 365 -17.45 -21.35 -4.14
N LYS A 366 -18.25 -20.28 -4.09
CA LYS A 366 -19.49 -20.15 -4.83
C LYS A 366 -19.79 -18.69 -5.13
N VAL A 367 -20.29 -18.44 -6.34
CA VAL A 367 -20.76 -17.13 -6.78
C VAL A 367 -22.03 -17.29 -7.59
N ARG A 368 -23.00 -16.43 -7.33
CA ARG A 368 -24.21 -16.28 -8.14
C ARG A 368 -24.03 -15.12 -9.10
N ILE A 369 -24.36 -15.33 -10.36
CA ILE A 369 -24.14 -14.42 -11.47
C ILE A 369 -25.50 -14.12 -12.10
N SER A 370 -25.80 -12.84 -12.33
CA SER A 370 -26.94 -12.46 -13.16
C SER A 370 -26.46 -11.89 -14.49
N SER A 371 -27.03 -12.37 -15.59
CA SER A 371 -26.63 -12.01 -16.95
C SER A 371 -27.78 -11.48 -17.80
N LEU A 372 -27.44 -10.62 -18.76
CA LEU A 372 -28.35 -10.00 -19.72
C LEU A 372 -27.73 -10.07 -21.13
N PRO A 373 -28.54 -9.95 -22.20
CA PRO A 373 -28.01 -9.80 -23.55
C PRO A 373 -27.08 -8.58 -23.66
N SER A 374 -26.03 -8.69 -24.45
CA SER A 374 -25.06 -7.60 -24.69
C SER A 374 -25.71 -6.31 -25.24
N SER A 375 -26.83 -6.45 -25.94
CA SER A 375 -27.64 -5.33 -26.43
C SER A 375 -28.24 -4.46 -25.31
N ARG A 376 -28.34 -4.99 -24.09
CA ARG A 376 -28.80 -4.28 -22.89
C ARG A 376 -27.65 -3.68 -22.05
N LEU A 377 -26.39 -3.92 -22.42
CA LEU A 377 -25.23 -3.24 -21.85
C LEU A 377 -24.87 -2.01 -22.71
N ILE A 378 -24.81 -0.85 -22.06
CA ILE A 378 -24.67 0.44 -22.71
C ILE A 378 -23.25 0.97 -22.52
N SER A 379 -22.50 1.06 -23.62
CA SER A 379 -21.17 1.65 -23.62
C SER A 379 -21.25 3.18 -23.62
N ILE A 380 -20.54 3.80 -22.71
CA ILE A 380 -20.50 5.25 -22.52
C ILE A 380 -19.06 5.78 -22.59
N GLN A 381 -18.93 7.02 -23.05
CA GLN A 381 -17.69 7.79 -23.01
C GLN A 381 -17.87 9.00 -22.10
N LEU A 382 -16.92 9.22 -21.19
CA LEU A 382 -16.99 10.24 -20.15
C LEU A 382 -15.96 11.36 -20.39
N TYR A 383 -16.34 12.60 -20.08
CA TYR A 383 -15.52 13.80 -20.31
C TYR A 383 -14.82 14.27 -19.03
N TYR A 384 -13.73 13.59 -18.66
CA TYR A 384 -12.98 13.83 -17.42
C TYR A 384 -12.48 15.27 -17.25
N ASP A 385 -12.08 15.94 -18.34
CA ASP A 385 -11.51 17.29 -18.28
C ASP A 385 -12.56 18.40 -18.23
N LEU A 386 -13.81 18.12 -18.60
CA LEU A 386 -14.84 19.14 -18.79
C LEU A 386 -15.75 19.32 -17.57
N ALA A 387 -16.09 18.23 -16.87
CA ALA A 387 -17.00 18.25 -15.74
C ALA A 387 -16.58 17.28 -14.61
N PRO A 388 -15.39 17.47 -14.01
CA PRO A 388 -14.79 16.50 -13.11
C PRO A 388 -15.62 16.21 -11.85
N LYS A 389 -16.26 17.22 -11.24
CA LYS A 389 -17.05 17.01 -10.02
C LYS A 389 -18.37 16.30 -10.31
N SER A 390 -19.03 16.72 -11.39
CA SER A 390 -20.27 16.10 -11.88
C SER A 390 -20.03 14.65 -12.30
N LEU A 391 -18.85 14.38 -12.88
CA LEU A 391 -18.46 13.04 -13.26
C LEU A 391 -18.16 12.15 -12.06
N ASP A 392 -17.45 12.67 -11.05
CA ASP A 392 -17.21 11.94 -9.80
C ASP A 392 -18.52 11.57 -9.11
N TYR A 393 -19.50 12.49 -9.07
CA TYR A 393 -20.87 12.20 -8.63
C TYR A 393 -21.52 11.08 -9.45
N PHE A 394 -21.49 11.17 -10.78
CA PHE A 394 -22.09 10.15 -11.64
C PHE A 394 -21.48 8.77 -11.40
N ARG A 395 -20.15 8.70 -11.30
CA ARG A 395 -19.45 7.43 -11.06
C ARG A 395 -19.68 6.89 -9.65
N HIS A 396 -19.89 7.76 -8.65
CA HIS A 396 -20.30 7.38 -7.30
C HIS A 396 -21.69 6.73 -7.33
N VAL A 397 -22.69 7.44 -7.86
CA VAL A 397 -24.09 7.00 -7.77
C VAL A 397 -24.42 5.80 -8.66
N THR A 398 -23.56 5.51 -9.64
CA THR A 398 -23.63 4.31 -10.50
C THR A 398 -22.71 3.18 -10.05
N GLY A 399 -21.85 3.41 -9.04
CA GLY A 399 -20.87 2.43 -8.58
C GLY A 399 -19.65 2.23 -9.51
N LEU A 400 -19.52 3.01 -10.59
CA LEU A 400 -18.40 2.97 -11.54
C LEU A 400 -17.05 3.41 -10.95
N LYS A 401 -17.04 3.95 -9.73
CA LYS A 401 -15.79 4.17 -8.98
C LYS A 401 -15.13 2.86 -8.59
N GLU A 402 -15.92 1.87 -8.18
CA GLU A 402 -15.40 0.59 -7.68
C GLU A 402 -15.51 -0.55 -8.70
N LYS A 403 -16.56 -0.52 -9.52
CA LYS A 403 -16.96 -1.60 -10.43
C LYS A 403 -16.88 -1.17 -11.90
N PRO A 404 -16.65 -2.10 -12.84
CA PRO A 404 -16.60 -1.78 -14.27
C PRO A 404 -17.99 -1.58 -14.90
N VAL A 405 -19.04 -2.12 -14.27
CA VAL A 405 -20.42 -2.01 -14.72
C VAL A 405 -21.26 -1.38 -13.60
N GLY A 406 -22.07 -0.38 -13.98
CA GLY A 406 -22.95 0.33 -13.06
C GLY A 406 -24.42 0.14 -13.43
N PRO A 407 -25.32 -0.13 -12.46
CA PRO A 407 -26.76 -0.07 -12.71
C PRO A 407 -27.22 1.38 -12.81
N LEU A 408 -28.18 1.64 -13.70
CA LEU A 408 -28.81 2.93 -13.86
C LEU A 408 -30.35 2.75 -14.00
N PRO A 409 -31.09 2.85 -12.90
CA PRO A 409 -32.55 2.68 -12.89
C PRO A 409 -33.27 3.80 -13.64
N VAL A 410 -34.17 3.42 -14.55
CA VAL A 410 -34.96 4.35 -15.35
C VAL A 410 -36.10 4.89 -14.51
N TYR A 411 -36.05 6.18 -14.21
CA TYR A 411 -37.06 6.87 -13.40
C TYR A 411 -38.25 7.35 -14.22
N PHE A 412 -37.99 7.88 -15.42
CA PHE A 412 -39.04 8.39 -16.29
C PHE A 412 -38.58 8.43 -17.74
N THR A 413 -39.48 8.12 -18.66
CA THR A 413 -39.22 8.18 -20.10
C THR A 413 -40.19 9.16 -20.75
N TYR A 414 -39.68 10.19 -21.42
CA TYR A 414 -40.51 11.20 -22.09
C TYR A 414 -39.98 11.51 -23.48
N GLU A 415 -40.80 11.23 -24.51
CA GLU A 415 -40.43 11.36 -25.92
C GLU A 415 -39.05 10.73 -26.18
N ASN A 416 -38.04 11.54 -26.47
CA ASN A 416 -36.67 11.12 -26.78
C ASN A 416 -35.70 11.37 -25.61
N THR A 417 -36.20 11.46 -24.37
CA THR A 417 -35.40 11.71 -23.16
C THR A 417 -35.66 10.63 -22.10
N LEU A 418 -34.57 10.04 -21.61
CA LEU A 418 -34.58 9.08 -20.52
C LEU A 418 -34.01 9.75 -19.28
N LEU A 419 -34.76 9.73 -18.20
CA LEU A 419 -34.34 10.27 -16.91
C LEU A 419 -34.11 9.10 -15.95
N PHE A 420 -33.00 9.19 -15.23
CA PHE A 420 -32.54 8.17 -14.31
C PHE A 420 -32.41 8.78 -12.93
N LYS A 421 -32.88 8.02 -11.94
CA LYS A 421 -32.76 8.39 -10.55
C LYS A 421 -31.82 7.39 -9.89
N PRO A 422 -30.66 7.83 -9.40
CA PRO A 422 -29.75 6.90 -8.76
C PRO A 422 -30.35 6.33 -7.46
N GLU A 423 -30.05 5.06 -7.19
CA GLU A 423 -30.44 4.36 -5.95
C GLU A 423 -29.54 4.75 -4.77
N VAL A 424 -28.27 5.06 -5.04
CA VAL A 424 -27.29 5.42 -4.02
C VAL A 424 -27.49 6.89 -3.62
N GLU A 425 -27.76 7.13 -2.33
CA GLU A 425 -27.83 8.48 -1.80
C GLU A 425 -26.44 9.13 -1.78
N ALA A 426 -26.29 10.24 -2.51
CA ALA A 426 -25.04 10.99 -2.59
C ALA A 426 -24.91 12.03 -1.45
N VAL A 427 -25.04 11.60 -0.19
CA VAL A 427 -25.05 12.50 0.99
C VAL A 427 -23.77 13.34 1.11
N SER A 428 -22.66 12.84 0.57
CA SER A 428 -21.36 13.52 0.50
C SER A 428 -21.31 14.64 -0.55
N TYR A 429 -22.17 14.62 -1.56
CA TYR A 429 -22.24 15.59 -2.65
C TYR A 429 -23.30 16.65 -2.37
N LYS A 430 -22.97 17.60 -1.49
CA LYS A 430 -23.89 18.69 -1.09
C LYS A 430 -24.15 19.71 -2.20
N GLU A 431 -23.24 19.83 -3.15
CA GLU A 431 -23.30 20.81 -4.23
C GLU A 431 -22.82 20.19 -5.54
N LEU A 432 -23.62 20.34 -6.60
CA LEU A 432 -23.21 20.09 -7.98
C LEU A 432 -23.12 21.44 -8.68
N LEU A 433 -21.91 22.00 -8.70
CA LEU A 433 -21.66 23.29 -9.34
C LEU A 433 -21.90 23.17 -10.86
N PRO A 434 -22.30 24.26 -11.54
CA PRO A 434 -22.38 24.24 -12.99
C PRO A 434 -21.00 23.98 -13.63
N GLU A 435 -20.90 22.92 -14.42
CA GLU A 435 -19.71 22.46 -15.16
C GLU A 435 -20.13 22.03 -16.56
N ASN A 436 -19.32 22.30 -17.60
CA ASN A 436 -19.59 21.89 -18.99
C ASN A 436 -21.05 22.07 -19.45
N LYS A 437 -21.60 23.28 -19.23
CA LYS A 437 -22.97 23.59 -19.62
C LYS A 437 -23.12 23.60 -21.15
N PRO A 438 -24.28 23.19 -21.70
CA PRO A 438 -24.56 23.39 -23.11
C PRO A 438 -24.50 24.88 -23.50
N THR A 439 -23.77 25.18 -24.57
CA THR A 439 -23.69 26.52 -25.19
C THR A 439 -24.43 26.60 -26.52
N GLY A 440 -24.89 25.46 -27.04
CA GLY A 440 -25.58 25.31 -28.31
C GLY A 440 -26.42 24.03 -28.34
N PRO A 441 -26.85 23.58 -29.53
CA PRO A 441 -27.61 22.33 -29.68
C PRO A 441 -26.86 21.16 -29.03
N VAL A 442 -27.57 20.40 -28.19
CA VAL A 442 -27.02 19.22 -27.52
C VAL A 442 -27.16 18.02 -28.45
N PRO A 443 -26.07 17.32 -28.82
CA PRO A 443 -26.14 16.17 -29.70
C PRO A 443 -26.93 15.00 -29.12
N ALA A 444 -27.50 14.18 -29.99
CA ALA A 444 -28.07 12.88 -29.64
C ALA A 444 -27.03 11.99 -28.91
N GLY A 445 -27.49 11.21 -27.94
CA GLY A 445 -26.67 10.36 -27.08
C GLY A 445 -25.99 11.09 -25.91
N SER A 446 -26.13 12.41 -25.77
CA SER A 446 -25.48 13.15 -24.67
C SER A 446 -26.00 12.73 -23.30
N ILE A 447 -25.08 12.60 -22.34
CA ILE A 447 -25.37 12.32 -20.93
C ILE A 447 -25.22 13.63 -20.15
N GLY A 448 -26.26 13.98 -19.40
CA GLY A 448 -26.31 15.20 -18.60
C GLY A 448 -26.78 14.95 -17.18
N ILE A 449 -26.32 15.81 -16.27
CA ILE A 449 -26.74 15.82 -14.87
C ILE A 449 -27.31 17.19 -14.54
N SER A 450 -28.43 17.23 -13.83
CA SER A 450 -28.95 18.49 -13.28
C SER A 450 -28.04 19.02 -12.16
N ASN A 451 -27.62 20.27 -12.30
CA ASN A 451 -26.76 20.95 -11.35
C ASN A 451 -27.58 21.74 -10.32
N GLN A 452 -26.91 22.45 -9.40
CA GLN A 452 -27.51 23.18 -8.29
C GLN A 452 -28.52 24.28 -8.67
N VAL A 453 -28.55 24.71 -9.93
CA VAL A 453 -29.55 25.69 -10.41
C VAL A 453 -30.94 25.04 -10.54
N SER A 454 -31.01 23.71 -10.73
CA SER A 454 -32.27 22.97 -10.74
C SER A 454 -32.75 22.69 -9.31
N LYS A 455 -34.08 22.58 -9.15
CA LYS A 455 -34.72 22.07 -7.91
C LYS A 455 -34.50 20.57 -7.71
N LYS A 456 -34.15 19.82 -8.77
CA LYS A 456 -33.95 18.37 -8.78
C LYS A 456 -32.48 18.05 -9.04
N ILE A 457 -31.59 18.48 -8.16
CA ILE A 457 -30.13 18.29 -8.28
C ILE A 457 -29.79 16.79 -8.37
N GLY A 458 -28.86 16.43 -9.25
CA GLY A 458 -28.33 15.06 -9.36
C GLY A 458 -29.15 14.11 -10.23
N LEU A 459 -30.21 14.60 -10.89
CA LEU A 459 -30.95 13.81 -11.86
C LEU A 459 -30.08 13.60 -13.11
N VAL A 460 -29.86 12.34 -13.46
CA VAL A 460 -29.13 11.94 -14.66
C VAL A 460 -30.12 11.82 -15.80
N GLY A 461 -29.75 12.29 -16.98
CA GLY A 461 -30.57 12.08 -18.17
C GLY A 461 -29.74 11.84 -19.42
N ILE A 462 -30.34 11.09 -20.33
CA ILE A 462 -29.80 10.76 -21.65
C ILE A 462 -30.81 11.20 -22.69
N ARG A 463 -30.34 11.89 -23.72
CA ARG A 463 -31.20 12.36 -24.81
C ARG A 463 -30.89 11.60 -26.09
N LEU A 464 -31.91 11.10 -26.78
CA LEU A 464 -31.77 10.30 -28.00
C LEU A 464 -31.81 11.13 -29.29
N GLU A 465 -32.20 12.40 -29.22
CA GLU A 465 -32.25 13.35 -30.35
C GLU A 465 -31.63 14.70 -29.98
N GLU A 466 -31.27 15.50 -31.00
CA GLU A 466 -30.76 16.86 -30.81
C GLU A 466 -31.82 17.80 -30.24
N ASP A 467 -31.44 18.66 -29.30
CA ASP A 467 -32.32 19.73 -28.81
C ASP A 467 -31.57 21.04 -28.56
N LYS A 468 -32.29 22.15 -28.78
CA LYS A 468 -31.75 23.52 -28.79
C LYS A 468 -32.18 24.35 -27.58
N ARG A 469 -32.99 23.79 -26.68
CA ARG A 469 -33.68 24.47 -25.57
C ARG A 469 -33.41 23.81 -24.21
N TYR A 470 -33.33 22.48 -24.14
CA TYR A 470 -33.21 21.70 -22.91
C TYR A 470 -32.08 20.68 -22.95
N GLY A 471 -31.37 20.55 -21.83
CA GLY A 471 -30.29 19.58 -21.67
C GLY A 471 -30.79 18.14 -21.45
N PRO A 472 -29.89 17.14 -21.43
CA PRO A 472 -30.30 15.74 -21.31
C PRO A 472 -31.02 15.38 -20.01
N SER A 473 -30.81 16.13 -18.92
CA SER A 473 -31.52 15.95 -17.65
C SER A 473 -32.95 16.48 -17.65
N GLY A 474 -33.45 16.98 -18.79
CA GLY A 474 -34.77 17.63 -18.91
C GLY A 474 -34.81 19.07 -18.38
N GLU A 475 -33.69 19.58 -17.87
CA GLU A 475 -33.54 20.93 -17.35
C GLU A 475 -33.05 21.91 -18.42
N LYS A 476 -33.14 23.22 -18.13
CA LYS A 476 -32.53 24.25 -19.00
C LYS A 476 -31.01 24.05 -19.09
N PHE A 477 -30.39 24.59 -20.15
CA PHE A 477 -28.94 24.53 -20.35
C PHE A 477 -28.14 25.07 -19.16
N GLU A 478 -28.60 26.15 -18.52
CA GLU A 478 -27.94 26.71 -17.33
C GLU A 478 -27.90 25.75 -16.13
N ALA A 479 -28.87 24.85 -16.06
CA ALA A 479 -29.08 23.90 -14.98
C ALA A 479 -28.61 22.47 -15.33
N THR A 480 -27.91 22.28 -16.44
CA THR A 480 -27.44 20.96 -16.90
C THR A 480 -25.93 20.96 -17.11
N ASN A 481 -25.26 19.94 -16.58
CA ASN A 481 -23.84 19.67 -16.82
C ASN A 481 -23.72 18.47 -17.77
N ILE A 482 -23.03 18.63 -18.90
CA ILE A 482 -22.75 17.52 -19.81
C ILE A 482 -21.53 16.76 -19.33
N ILE A 483 -21.68 15.46 -19.10
CA ILE A 483 -20.61 14.62 -18.52
C ILE A 483 -20.06 13.56 -19.48
N GLY A 484 -20.73 13.35 -20.61
CA GLY A 484 -20.33 12.30 -21.56
C GLY A 484 -21.36 12.06 -22.64
N ARG A 485 -21.24 10.92 -23.30
CA ARG A 485 -22.18 10.43 -24.31
C ARG A 485 -22.30 8.91 -24.30
N VAL A 486 -23.44 8.43 -24.76
CA VAL A 486 -23.67 7.03 -25.10
C VAL A 486 -23.11 6.78 -26.51
N LEU A 487 -22.36 5.69 -26.67
CA LEU A 487 -21.75 5.34 -27.96
C LEU A 487 -22.77 4.70 -28.92
N GLU A 488 -23.75 3.97 -28.39
CA GLU A 488 -24.80 3.30 -29.16
C GLU A 488 -26.20 3.73 -28.65
N PRO A 489 -26.65 4.98 -28.91
CA PRO A 489 -27.92 5.48 -28.38
C PRO A 489 -29.15 4.66 -28.81
N ASP A 490 -29.07 3.95 -29.93
CA ASP A 490 -30.18 3.13 -30.45
C ASP A 490 -30.56 1.99 -29.51
N LYS A 491 -29.63 1.47 -28.69
CA LYS A 491 -29.90 0.45 -27.66
C LYS A 491 -30.89 0.93 -26.59
N LEU A 492 -31.10 2.24 -26.47
CA LEU A 492 -31.93 2.86 -25.45
C LEU A 492 -33.37 3.16 -25.91
N ARG A 493 -33.71 2.96 -27.20
CA ARG A 493 -35.03 3.32 -27.75
C ARG A 493 -36.19 2.50 -27.17
N ASP A 494 -35.93 1.24 -26.85
CA ASP A 494 -36.95 0.30 -26.35
C ASP A 494 -37.00 0.20 -24.81
N VAL A 495 -36.23 1.05 -24.12
CA VAL A 495 -36.14 1.08 -22.65
C VAL A 495 -37.39 1.71 -22.06
N LYS A 496 -37.98 1.06 -21.07
CA LYS A 496 -39.22 1.49 -20.41
C LYS A 496 -38.97 2.02 -19.00
N GLU A 497 -39.91 2.84 -18.54
CA GLU A 497 -39.96 3.29 -17.14
C GLU A 497 -39.98 2.09 -16.18
N GLY A 498 -39.16 2.15 -15.13
CA GLY A 498 -39.02 1.07 -14.14
C GLY A 498 -38.04 -0.04 -14.51
N GLU A 499 -37.47 -0.03 -15.72
CA GLU A 499 -36.36 -0.93 -16.07
C GLU A 499 -35.02 -0.43 -15.50
N THR A 500 -34.07 -1.34 -15.28
CA THR A 500 -32.68 -0.99 -14.95
C THR A 500 -31.79 -1.29 -16.14
N ILE A 501 -31.12 -0.26 -16.66
CA ILE A 501 -30.07 -0.44 -17.66
C ILE A 501 -28.70 -0.57 -16.98
N TYR A 502 -27.75 -1.16 -17.68
CA TYR A 502 -26.38 -1.29 -17.18
C TYR A 502 -25.43 -0.53 -18.10
N ILE A 503 -24.53 0.23 -17.49
CA ILE A 503 -23.56 1.06 -18.21
C ILE A 503 -22.13 0.56 -17.99
N ARG A 504 -21.30 0.69 -19.03
CA ARG A 504 -19.85 0.43 -18.97
C ARG A 504 -19.11 1.58 -19.64
N GLU A 505 -18.06 2.06 -18.97
CA GLU A 505 -17.17 3.08 -19.51
C GLU A 505 -16.20 2.46 -20.53
N GLU A 506 -16.09 3.07 -21.72
CA GLU A 506 -15.04 2.78 -22.71
C GLU A 506 -13.99 3.92 -22.64
N ARG A 507 -12.72 3.56 -22.43
CA ARG A 507 -11.61 4.50 -22.20
C ARG A 507 -10.73 4.72 -23.42
#